data_AF-R9MS53-F1
#
_entry.id   AF-R9MS53-F1
#
_cell.length_a   1.000
_cell.length_b   1.000
_cell.length_c   1.000
_cell.angle_alpha   90.00
_cell.angle_beta   90.00
_cell.angle_gamma   90.00
#
_symmetry.space_group_name_H-M   'P 1'
#
loop_
_entity.id
_entity.type
_entity.pdbx_description
1 polymer ?
#
loop_
_entity_poly.entity_id
_entity_poly.type
_entity_poly.pdbx_seq_one_letter_code
_entity_poly.pdbx_strand_id
1 'polypeptide(L)'
;MKKDIEKALMEFLMDVRTTGEERKKGIPLITFVYKEEDRAVLLKALPLPLADIQPEEKQLAGKELLYRMDFFREGEAEVSFGILPVVKKSAPFLTLLEEAVKSGDRRAGHPWLCDYLKFHSALCGLEALARRELSFAGQKRQGSAGEEEISRKMQDGYTLANTAYYSEVLSYVRTGRDILNACPAGTPLPPFPDRSAFMAKWYRENGQGSL
;
A
#
# COMPACT_ATOMS: atom_id res chain seq x y z
N MET A 1 7.56 -12.09 19.83
CA MET A 1 7.77 -13.03 20.97
C MET A 1 9.14 -13.66 20.79
N LYS A 2 10.01 -13.66 21.81
CA LYS A 2 11.31 -14.35 21.72
C LYS A 2 11.06 -15.85 21.67
N LYS A 3 11.68 -16.54 20.71
CA LYS A 3 11.57 -17.98 20.53
C LYS A 3 12.96 -18.57 20.37
N ASP A 4 13.02 -19.89 20.57
CA ASP A 4 14.13 -20.66 20.02
C ASP A 4 14.25 -20.40 18.49
N ILE A 5 15.48 -20.40 17.99
CA ILE A 5 15.78 -20.00 16.61
C ILE A 5 15.10 -20.96 15.62
N GLU A 6 15.20 -22.28 15.86
CA GLU A 6 14.61 -23.29 14.99
C GLU A 6 13.09 -23.11 14.94
N LYS A 7 12.47 -22.92 16.11
CA LYS A 7 11.02 -22.69 16.20
C LYS A 7 10.59 -21.41 15.47
N ALA A 8 11.35 -20.31 15.59
CA ALA A 8 11.03 -19.07 14.90
C ALA A 8 11.13 -19.21 13.39
N LEU A 9 12.16 -19.91 12.89
CA LEU A 9 12.36 -20.13 11.46
C LEU A 9 11.32 -21.08 10.88
N MET A 10 10.96 -22.15 11.59
CA MET A 10 9.87 -23.03 11.16
C MET A 10 8.56 -22.27 11.00
N GLU A 11 8.17 -21.47 11.99
CA GLU A 11 6.95 -20.65 11.91
C GLU A 11 7.03 -19.57 10.82
N PHE A 12 8.21 -18.99 10.59
CA PHE A 12 8.44 -18.03 9.52
C PHE A 12 8.29 -18.64 8.12
N LEU A 13 8.65 -19.92 7.96
CA LEU A 13 8.52 -20.67 6.71
C LEU A 13 7.11 -21.25 6.52
N MET A 14 6.31 -21.39 7.57
CA MET A 14 4.92 -21.85 7.47
C MET A 14 4.08 -20.91 6.62
N ASP A 15 3.16 -21.48 5.86
CA ASP A 15 2.33 -20.69 4.95
C ASP A 15 1.43 -19.69 5.71
N VAL A 16 1.55 -18.41 5.36
CA VAL A 16 0.71 -17.33 5.90
C VAL A 16 -0.57 -17.15 5.05
N ARG A 17 -1.00 -18.20 4.35
CA ARG A 17 -2.27 -18.27 3.57
C ARG A 17 -3.51 -17.81 4.33
N THR A 18 -3.45 -17.74 5.65
CA THR A 18 -4.59 -17.43 6.52
C THR A 18 -4.64 -15.95 6.91
N THR A 19 -5.70 -15.30 6.44
CA THR A 19 -6.41 -14.13 7.03
C THR A 19 -6.06 -12.71 6.55
N GLY A 20 -6.96 -12.13 5.75
CA GLY A 20 -7.09 -10.67 5.57
C GLY A 20 -7.86 -10.26 4.32
N GLU A 21 -8.66 -9.20 4.40
CA GLU A 21 -9.24 -8.53 3.22
C GLU A 21 -8.14 -8.01 2.28
N GLU A 22 -7.01 -7.59 2.84
CA GLU A 22 -5.87 -7.05 2.09
C GLU A 22 -5.23 -8.10 1.18
N ARG A 23 -5.22 -9.39 1.56
CA ARG A 23 -4.77 -10.47 0.68
C ARG A 23 -5.75 -10.72 -0.46
N LYS A 24 -7.06 -10.59 -0.24
CA LYS A 24 -8.07 -10.67 -1.32
C LYS A 24 -7.91 -9.54 -2.33
N LYS A 25 -7.43 -8.38 -1.87
CA LYS A 25 -7.04 -7.28 -2.76
C LYS A 25 -5.71 -7.56 -3.47
N GLY A 26 -4.94 -8.56 -3.05
CA GLY A 26 -3.61 -8.87 -3.56
C GLY A 26 -2.54 -7.87 -3.11
N ILE A 27 -2.64 -7.39 -1.86
CA ILE A 27 -1.58 -6.57 -1.24
C ILE A 27 -0.54 -7.52 -0.63
N PRO A 28 0.77 -7.28 -0.87
CA PRO A 28 1.82 -8.10 -0.30
C PRO A 28 1.79 -8.13 1.24
N LEU A 29 2.02 -9.30 1.81
CA LEU A 29 2.23 -9.48 3.24
C LEU A 29 3.72 -9.63 3.51
N ILE A 30 4.23 -8.91 4.51
CA ILE A 30 5.64 -8.98 4.90
C ILE A 30 5.74 -9.47 6.34
N THR A 31 6.68 -10.38 6.56
CA THR A 31 7.03 -10.95 7.86
C THR A 31 8.51 -10.75 8.11
N PHE A 32 8.90 -10.45 9.35
CA PHE A 32 10.31 -10.25 9.71
C PHE A 32 10.74 -11.21 10.82
N VAL A 33 11.99 -11.65 10.73
CA VAL A 33 12.72 -12.35 11.79
C VAL A 33 14.05 -11.64 12.01
N TYR A 34 14.40 -11.43 13.26
CA TYR A 34 15.73 -10.92 13.62
C TYR A 34 16.27 -11.65 14.85
N LYS A 35 17.60 -11.70 14.93
CA LYS A 35 18.30 -12.29 16.07
C LYS A 35 18.40 -11.30 17.23
N GLU A 36 18.14 -11.80 18.43
CA GLU A 36 18.34 -11.07 19.67
C GLU A 36 18.99 -11.99 20.69
N GLU A 37 20.25 -11.70 21.03
CA GLU A 37 21.11 -12.58 21.84
C GLU A 37 21.16 -13.97 21.19
N ASP A 38 20.87 -15.05 21.93
CA ASP A 38 20.85 -16.43 21.41
C ASP A 38 19.44 -16.88 20.98
N ARG A 39 18.52 -15.93 20.76
CA ARG A 39 17.13 -16.20 20.37
C ARG A 39 16.76 -15.47 19.09
N ALA A 40 15.63 -15.86 18.52
CA ALA A 40 15.02 -15.18 17.39
C ALA A 40 13.70 -14.51 17.80
N VAL A 41 13.43 -13.34 17.22
CA VAL A 41 12.15 -12.64 17.36
C VAL A 41 11.46 -12.67 16.00
N LEU A 42 10.34 -13.40 15.95
CA LEU A 42 9.41 -13.35 14.83
C LEU A 42 8.41 -12.21 15.03
N LEU A 43 8.33 -11.31 14.06
CA LEU A 43 7.27 -10.31 13.95
C LEU A 43 6.11 -10.89 13.15
N LYS A 44 4.89 -10.50 13.51
CA LYS A 44 3.68 -10.95 12.83
C LYS A 44 3.68 -10.46 11.38
N ALA A 45 3.26 -11.34 10.47
CA ALA A 45 2.97 -10.97 9.08
C ALA A 45 1.92 -9.86 9.01
N LEU A 46 2.23 -8.77 8.32
CA LEU A 46 1.32 -7.64 8.12
C LEU A 46 1.24 -7.23 6.64
N PRO A 47 0.12 -6.63 6.19
CA PRO A 47 0.05 -5.97 4.90
C PRO A 47 1.12 -4.91 4.75
N LEU A 48 1.62 -4.75 3.52
CA LEU A 48 2.77 -3.91 3.21
C LEU A 48 2.77 -2.53 3.91
N PRO A 49 1.71 -1.71 3.90
CA PRO A 49 1.75 -0.39 4.54
C PRO A 49 2.02 -0.45 6.06
N LEU A 50 1.52 -1.48 6.73
CA LEU A 50 1.71 -1.67 8.17
C LEU A 50 3.04 -2.35 8.48
N ALA A 51 3.49 -3.25 7.60
CA ALA A 51 4.81 -3.86 7.74
C ALA A 51 5.93 -2.84 7.48
N ASP A 52 5.69 -1.85 6.61
CA ASP A 52 6.69 -0.87 6.21
C ASP A 52 7.24 -0.07 7.39
N ILE A 53 6.37 0.34 8.31
CA ILE A 53 6.75 1.13 9.49
C ILE A 53 7.35 0.28 10.62
N GLN A 54 7.20 -1.06 10.59
CA GLN A 54 7.61 -1.91 11.71
C GLN A 54 9.09 -1.80 12.08
N PRO A 55 10.06 -1.79 11.14
CA PRO A 55 11.47 -1.70 11.52
C PRO A 55 11.80 -0.38 12.24
N GLU A 56 11.13 0.70 11.86
CA GLU A 56 11.24 1.99 12.53
C GLU A 56 10.59 1.97 13.91
N GLU A 57 9.31 1.56 14.00
CA GLU A 57 8.56 1.50 15.27
C GLU A 57 9.20 0.57 16.31
N LYS A 58 9.78 -0.55 15.87
CA LYS A 58 10.46 -1.52 16.73
C LYS A 58 11.93 -1.17 16.98
N GLN A 59 12.40 -0.05 16.45
CA GLN A 59 13.77 0.46 16.61
C GLN A 59 14.83 -0.61 16.28
N LEU A 60 14.69 -1.28 15.13
CA LEU A 60 15.55 -2.40 14.74
C LEU A 60 16.95 -1.99 14.24
N ALA A 61 17.40 -0.77 14.53
CA ALA A 61 18.78 -0.35 14.28
C ALA A 61 19.78 -1.34 14.88
N GLY A 62 20.86 -1.62 14.15
CA GLY A 62 21.88 -2.58 14.58
C GLY A 62 21.47 -4.05 14.44
N LYS A 63 20.29 -4.37 13.88
CA LYS A 63 19.83 -5.74 13.63
C LYS A 63 19.87 -6.07 12.15
N GLU A 64 20.27 -7.30 11.83
CA GLU A 64 20.06 -7.90 10.52
C GLU A 64 18.65 -8.48 10.48
N LEU A 65 17.90 -8.22 9.40
CA LEU A 65 16.50 -8.63 9.28
C LEU A 65 16.36 -9.64 8.14
N LEU A 66 15.95 -10.86 8.48
CA LEU A 66 15.41 -11.79 7.50
C LEU A 66 13.94 -11.43 7.27
N TYR A 67 13.56 -11.15 6.04
CA TYR A 67 12.18 -10.88 5.69
C TYR A 67 11.65 -11.92 4.71
N ARG A 68 10.36 -12.20 4.85
CA ARG A 68 9.56 -13.00 3.93
C ARG A 68 8.48 -12.10 3.37
N MET A 69 8.25 -12.22 2.08
CA MET A 69 7.16 -11.57 1.39
C MET A 69 6.28 -12.62 0.73
N ASP A 70 4.99 -12.58 1.04
CA ASP A 70 3.95 -13.32 0.35
C ASP A 70 3.20 -12.36 -0.58
N PHE A 71 3.15 -12.66 -1.88
CA PHE A 71 2.63 -11.75 -2.89
C PHE A 71 1.98 -12.54 -4.05
N PHE A 72 1.41 -11.82 -5.01
CA PHE A 72 0.90 -12.41 -6.24
C PHE A 72 1.77 -12.03 -7.42
N ARG A 73 2.03 -13.01 -8.29
CA ARG A 73 2.68 -12.81 -9.57
C ARG A 73 2.02 -13.72 -10.59
N GLU A 74 1.67 -13.17 -11.75
CA GLU A 74 1.03 -13.94 -12.82
C GLU A 74 -0.29 -14.61 -12.37
N GLY A 75 -0.95 -14.00 -11.36
CA GLY A 75 -2.17 -14.53 -10.76
C GLY A 75 -1.95 -15.65 -9.73
N GLU A 76 -0.71 -16.10 -9.54
CA GLU A 76 -0.35 -17.14 -8.59
C GLU A 76 0.23 -16.56 -7.30
N ALA A 77 0.01 -17.26 -6.18
CA ALA A 77 0.57 -16.87 -4.90
C ALA A 77 2.04 -17.32 -4.82
N GLU A 78 2.92 -16.36 -4.65
CA GLU A 78 4.37 -16.53 -4.63
C GLU A 78 4.97 -16.10 -3.29
N VAL A 79 6.16 -16.61 -2.99
CA VAL A 79 6.92 -16.26 -1.80
C VAL A 79 8.34 -15.86 -2.19
N SER A 80 8.82 -14.76 -1.62
CA SER A 80 10.22 -14.34 -1.74
C SER A 80 10.80 -14.10 -0.35
N PHE A 81 12.11 -14.32 -0.23
CA PHE A 81 12.87 -14.05 0.98
C PHE A 81 13.99 -13.08 0.67
N GLY A 82 14.43 -12.33 1.68
CA GLY A 82 15.62 -11.51 1.58
C GLY A 82 16.16 -11.14 2.96
N ILE A 83 17.38 -10.65 2.97
CA ILE A 83 18.08 -10.22 4.18
C ILE A 83 18.42 -8.75 4.04
N LEU A 84 17.86 -7.91 4.91
CA LEU A 84 18.29 -6.53 5.03
C LEU A 84 19.52 -6.46 5.94
N PRO A 85 20.63 -5.84 5.46
CA PRO A 85 21.84 -5.75 6.23
C PRO A 85 21.65 -4.89 7.48
N VAL A 86 22.58 -5.02 8.43
CA VAL A 86 22.60 -4.20 9.63
C VAL A 86 22.73 -2.72 9.26
N VAL A 87 21.71 -1.93 9.61
CA VAL A 87 21.71 -0.48 9.41
C VAL A 87 21.95 0.29 10.70
N LYS A 88 22.61 1.44 10.59
CA LYS A 88 22.95 2.30 11.73
C LYS A 88 21.74 3.02 12.33
N LYS A 89 20.71 3.26 11.51
CA LYS A 89 19.51 4.00 11.88
C LYS A 89 18.29 3.21 11.45
N SER A 90 17.28 3.16 12.32
CA SER A 90 15.98 2.59 11.95
C SER A 90 15.31 3.46 10.90
N ALA A 91 14.68 2.82 9.91
CA ALA A 91 13.92 3.46 8.85
C ALA A 91 12.82 2.50 8.38
N PRO A 92 11.83 2.98 7.61
CA PRO A 92 10.84 2.11 7.00
C PRO A 92 11.47 1.01 6.14
N PHE A 93 10.84 -0.15 6.11
CA PHE A 93 11.30 -1.33 5.37
C PHE A 93 11.62 -1.02 3.91
N LEU A 94 10.77 -0.29 3.20
CA LEU A 94 10.97 0.04 1.79
C LEU A 94 12.19 0.93 1.57
N THR A 95 12.46 1.85 2.51
CA THR A 95 13.68 2.66 2.50
C THR A 95 14.91 1.78 2.67
N LEU A 96 14.90 0.87 3.65
CA LEU A 96 16.00 -0.06 3.91
C LEU A 96 16.25 -0.98 2.71
N LEU A 97 15.18 -1.52 2.12
CA LEU A 97 15.24 -2.37 0.94
C LEU A 97 15.83 -1.62 -0.27
N GLU A 98 15.36 -0.40 -0.52
CA GLU A 98 15.86 0.44 -1.61
C GLU A 98 17.34 0.75 -1.45
N GLU A 99 17.79 1.15 -0.26
CA GLU A 99 19.19 1.44 0.01
C GLU A 99 20.06 0.19 -0.20
N ALA A 100 19.64 -0.96 0.31
CA ALA A 100 20.35 -2.22 0.15
C ALA A 100 20.45 -2.63 -1.33
N VAL A 101 19.35 -2.55 -2.07
CA VAL A 101 19.32 -2.84 -3.52
C VAL A 101 20.20 -1.88 -4.31
N LYS A 102 20.14 -0.56 -4.02
CA LYS A 102 20.97 0.46 -4.68
C LYS A 102 22.46 0.28 -4.41
N SER A 103 22.82 -0.20 -3.21
CA SER A 103 24.21 -0.52 -2.86
C SER A 103 24.70 -1.84 -3.49
N GLY A 104 23.82 -2.60 -4.15
CA GLY A 104 24.14 -3.85 -4.82
C GLY A 104 24.11 -5.09 -3.91
N ASP A 105 23.55 -5.00 -2.69
CA ASP A 105 23.39 -6.18 -1.82
C ASP A 105 22.31 -7.11 -2.39
N ARG A 106 22.76 -8.15 -3.09
CA ARG A 106 21.87 -9.15 -3.71
C ARG A 106 21.11 -10.00 -2.70
N ARG A 107 21.52 -10.04 -1.42
CA ARG A 107 20.79 -10.77 -0.37
C ARG A 107 19.50 -10.04 0.02
N ALA A 108 19.47 -8.71 -0.13
CA ALA A 108 18.32 -7.89 0.17
C ALA A 108 17.21 -8.03 -0.88
N GLY A 109 17.48 -8.59 -2.05
CA GLY A 109 16.49 -8.81 -3.10
C GLY A 109 16.89 -8.19 -4.44
N HIS A 110 15.91 -8.02 -5.32
CA HIS A 110 16.11 -7.53 -6.69
C HIS A 110 15.46 -6.16 -6.91
N PRO A 111 15.98 -5.32 -7.83
CA PRO A 111 15.38 -4.03 -8.17
C PRO A 111 13.89 -4.09 -8.51
N TRP A 112 13.48 -5.04 -9.35
CA TRP A 112 12.08 -5.19 -9.75
C TRP A 112 11.14 -5.39 -8.55
N LEU A 113 11.64 -6.06 -7.50
CA LEU A 113 10.84 -6.34 -6.32
C LEU A 113 10.64 -5.08 -5.47
N CYS A 114 11.67 -4.26 -5.34
CA CYS A 114 11.59 -2.97 -4.67
C CYS A 114 10.57 -2.06 -5.38
N ASP A 115 10.62 -2.00 -6.71
CA ASP A 115 9.67 -1.20 -7.51
C ASP A 115 8.24 -1.72 -7.36
N TYR A 116 8.03 -3.03 -7.46
CA TYR A 116 6.73 -3.69 -7.24
C TYR A 116 6.12 -3.28 -5.88
N LEU A 117 6.89 -3.38 -4.80
CA LEU A 117 6.42 -3.02 -3.46
C LEU A 117 6.13 -1.53 -3.33
N LYS A 118 6.96 -0.66 -3.89
CA LYS A 118 6.71 0.80 -3.90
C LYS A 118 5.41 1.14 -4.61
N PHE A 119 5.13 0.52 -5.75
CA PHE A 119 3.86 0.71 -6.44
C PHE A 119 2.67 0.26 -5.58
N HIS A 120 2.75 -0.93 -4.95
CA HIS A 120 1.72 -1.37 -4.03
C HIS A 120 1.51 -0.39 -2.86
N SER A 121 2.59 0.12 -2.27
CA SER A 121 2.53 1.10 -1.19
C SER A 121 1.83 2.39 -1.64
N ALA A 122 2.20 2.93 -2.80
CA ALA A 122 1.56 4.11 -3.39
C ALA A 122 0.07 3.89 -3.65
N LEU A 123 -0.32 2.73 -4.21
CA LEU A 123 -1.72 2.38 -4.44
C LEU A 123 -2.51 2.27 -3.13
N CYS A 124 -1.92 1.73 -2.06
CA CYS A 124 -2.56 1.69 -0.74
C CYS A 124 -2.76 3.10 -0.16
N GLY A 125 -1.77 4.00 -0.33
CA GLY A 125 -1.90 5.40 0.07
C GLY A 125 -3.04 6.12 -0.66
N LEU A 126 -3.15 5.91 -1.97
CA LEU A 126 -4.25 6.44 -2.79
C LEU A 126 -5.60 5.88 -2.36
N GLU A 127 -5.69 4.57 -2.08
CA GLU A 127 -6.93 3.95 -1.58
C GLU A 127 -7.38 4.59 -0.26
N ALA A 128 -6.45 4.74 0.68
CA ALA A 128 -6.73 5.32 1.99
C ALA A 128 -7.19 6.78 1.87
N LEU A 129 -6.52 7.57 1.03
CA LEU A 129 -6.91 8.95 0.75
C LEU A 129 -8.33 9.02 0.15
N ALA A 130 -8.60 8.25 -0.91
CA ALA A 130 -9.88 8.30 -1.60
C ALA A 130 -11.04 7.85 -0.69
N ARG A 131 -10.86 6.78 0.10
CA ARG A 131 -11.86 6.33 1.08
C ARG A 131 -12.13 7.39 2.14
N ARG A 132 -11.08 8.05 2.64
CA ARG A 132 -11.19 9.13 3.61
C ARG A 132 -12.05 10.27 3.06
N GLU A 133 -11.73 10.74 1.86
CA GLU A 133 -12.43 11.86 1.21
C GLU A 133 -13.91 11.55 0.91
N LEU A 134 -14.20 10.32 0.48
CA LEU A 134 -15.58 9.85 0.27
C LEU A 134 -16.37 9.79 1.59
N SER A 135 -15.75 9.35 2.68
CA SER A 135 -16.38 9.35 4.00
C SER A 135 -16.72 10.76 4.49
N PHE A 136 -15.83 11.73 4.29
CA PHE A 136 -16.09 13.13 4.65
C PHE A 136 -17.22 13.76 3.82
N ALA A 137 -17.29 13.44 2.53
CA ALA A 137 -18.39 13.89 1.66
C ALA A 137 -19.76 13.36 2.14
N GLY A 138 -19.81 12.11 2.62
CA GLY A 138 -21.02 11.53 3.21
C GLY A 138 -21.47 12.22 4.50
N GLN A 139 -20.54 12.65 5.35
CA GLN A 139 -20.85 13.34 6.62
C GLN A 139 -21.35 14.77 6.41
N LYS A 140 -20.78 15.54 5.46
CA LYS A 140 -21.22 16.93 5.20
C LYS A 140 -22.67 17.03 4.75
N ARG A 141 -23.18 16.03 4.01
CA ARG A 141 -24.58 15.99 3.55
C ARG A 141 -25.61 15.87 4.67
N GLN A 142 -25.21 15.42 5.86
CA GLN A 142 -26.12 15.26 7.01
C GLN A 142 -26.22 16.51 7.91
N GLY A 143 -25.30 17.49 7.77
CA GLY A 143 -25.17 18.62 8.71
C GLY A 143 -25.60 20.01 8.22
N SER A 144 -25.88 20.21 6.92
CA SER A 144 -26.03 21.54 6.33
C SER A 144 -27.49 21.99 6.13
N ALA A 145 -28.26 22.10 7.21
CA ALA A 145 -29.66 22.51 7.15
C ALA A 145 -29.91 24.05 7.13
N GLY A 146 -28.87 24.89 6.98
CA GLY A 146 -28.98 26.34 7.22
C GLY A 146 -28.36 27.33 6.21
N GLU A 147 -27.81 26.90 5.07
CA GLU A 147 -27.11 27.80 4.12
C GLU A 147 -28.03 28.33 2.99
N GLU A 148 -27.72 29.47 2.36
CA GLU A 148 -28.49 30.05 1.25
C GLU A 148 -28.54 29.13 0.01
N GLU A 149 -29.63 29.16 -0.77
CA GLU A 149 -29.93 28.18 -1.84
C GLU A 149 -28.89 28.15 -2.98
N ILE A 150 -28.30 29.30 -3.33
CA ILE A 150 -27.26 29.41 -4.37
C ILE A 150 -25.93 28.82 -3.88
N SER A 151 -25.57 29.09 -2.62
CA SER A 151 -24.40 28.50 -1.96
C SER A 151 -24.55 26.97 -1.87
N ARG A 152 -25.76 26.49 -1.52
CA ARG A 152 -26.07 25.05 -1.50
C ARG A 152 -25.90 24.39 -2.87
N LYS A 153 -26.47 24.94 -3.95
CA LYS A 153 -26.33 24.36 -5.30
C LYS A 153 -24.88 24.27 -5.78
N MET A 154 -24.08 25.31 -5.52
CA MET A 154 -22.66 25.32 -5.91
C MET A 154 -21.84 24.32 -5.08
N GLN A 155 -22.13 24.22 -3.78
CA GLN A 155 -21.49 23.27 -2.85
C GLN A 155 -21.89 21.82 -3.14
N ASP A 156 -23.12 21.58 -3.57
CA ASP A 156 -23.61 20.27 -4.00
C ASP A 156 -22.94 19.79 -5.29
N GLY A 157 -22.78 20.68 -6.28
CA GLY A 157 -22.08 20.38 -7.53
C GLY A 157 -20.61 20.02 -7.30
N TYR A 158 -19.89 20.81 -6.50
CA TYR A 158 -18.51 20.50 -6.12
C TYR A 158 -18.41 19.18 -5.36
N THR A 159 -19.32 18.92 -4.41
CA THR A 159 -19.33 17.68 -3.63
C THR A 159 -19.56 16.46 -4.53
N LEU A 160 -20.46 16.55 -5.51
CA LEU A 160 -20.70 15.50 -6.50
C LEU A 160 -19.46 15.25 -7.37
N ALA A 161 -18.85 16.30 -7.91
CA ALA A 161 -17.63 16.20 -8.71
C ALA A 161 -16.48 15.54 -7.94
N ASN A 162 -16.30 15.93 -6.67
CA ASN A 162 -15.28 15.38 -5.79
C ASN A 162 -15.55 13.91 -5.44
N THR A 163 -16.82 13.54 -5.24
CA THR A 163 -17.23 12.15 -5.00
C THR A 163 -16.96 11.27 -6.22
N ALA A 164 -17.28 11.78 -7.42
CA ALA A 164 -16.99 11.08 -8.68
C ALA A 164 -15.48 10.90 -8.88
N TYR A 165 -14.69 11.95 -8.62
CA TYR A 165 -13.23 11.89 -8.73
C TYR A 165 -12.61 10.84 -7.81
N TYR A 166 -12.96 10.82 -6.52
CA TYR A 166 -12.37 9.82 -5.62
C TYR A 166 -12.88 8.40 -5.87
N SER A 167 -14.07 8.25 -6.46
CA SER A 167 -14.52 6.94 -6.97
C SER A 167 -13.67 6.48 -8.17
N GLU A 168 -13.30 7.39 -9.08
CA GLU A 168 -12.38 7.11 -10.19
C GLU A 168 -10.98 6.72 -9.67
N VAL A 169 -10.47 7.41 -8.64
CA VAL A 169 -9.21 7.05 -7.99
C VAL A 169 -9.27 5.63 -7.40
N LEU A 170 -10.38 5.22 -6.79
CA LEU A 170 -10.54 3.85 -6.30
C LEU A 170 -10.58 2.83 -7.44
N SER A 171 -11.21 3.16 -8.57
CA SER A 171 -11.20 2.31 -9.77
C SER A 171 -9.77 2.15 -10.30
N TYR A 172 -9.03 3.26 -10.44
CA TYR A 172 -7.62 3.26 -10.83
C TYR A 172 -6.77 2.38 -9.91
N VAL A 173 -6.94 2.50 -8.58
CA VAL A 173 -6.20 1.69 -7.61
C VAL A 173 -6.47 0.20 -7.80
N ARG A 174 -7.73 -0.19 -8.00
CA ARG A 174 -8.10 -1.59 -8.22
C ARG A 174 -7.46 -2.12 -9.50
N THR A 175 -7.64 -1.43 -10.61
CA THR A 175 -7.05 -1.83 -11.91
C THR A 175 -5.53 -1.90 -11.85
N GLY A 176 -4.88 -0.91 -11.24
CA GLY A 176 -3.42 -0.90 -11.09
C GLY A 176 -2.92 -2.09 -10.27
N ARG A 177 -3.63 -2.46 -9.21
CA ARG A 177 -3.28 -3.61 -8.38
C ARG A 177 -3.49 -4.93 -9.12
N ASP A 178 -4.58 -5.07 -9.86
CA ASP A 178 -4.84 -6.24 -10.70
C ASP A 178 -3.72 -6.42 -11.74
N ILE A 179 -3.27 -5.33 -12.37
CA ILE A 179 -2.14 -5.33 -13.32
C ILE A 179 -0.83 -5.74 -12.64
N LEU A 180 -0.49 -5.15 -11.49
CA LEU A 180 0.75 -5.46 -10.78
C LEU A 180 0.81 -6.94 -10.36
N ASN A 181 -0.31 -7.49 -9.90
CA ASN A 181 -0.39 -8.88 -9.48
C ASN A 181 -0.40 -9.87 -10.65
N ALA A 182 -0.87 -9.46 -11.82
CA ALA A 182 -0.85 -10.29 -13.03
C ALA A 182 0.47 -10.19 -13.80
N CYS A 183 1.14 -9.03 -13.80
CA CYS A 183 2.37 -8.84 -14.56
C CYS A 183 3.28 -7.79 -13.90
N PRO A 184 4.06 -8.17 -12.87
CA PRO A 184 4.89 -7.24 -12.10
C PRO A 184 5.95 -6.46 -12.91
N ALA A 185 6.32 -6.97 -14.10
CA ALA A 185 7.45 -6.44 -14.89
C ALA A 185 7.09 -6.05 -16.33
N GLY A 186 5.83 -6.18 -16.77
CA GLY A 186 5.50 -6.15 -18.21
C GLY A 186 4.42 -5.19 -18.65
N THR A 187 3.48 -4.80 -17.78
CA THR A 187 2.33 -3.98 -18.19
C THR A 187 2.38 -2.61 -17.53
N PRO A 188 2.40 -1.50 -18.31
CA PRO A 188 2.32 -0.17 -17.74
C PRO A 188 0.99 0.02 -17.02
N LEU A 189 1.02 0.76 -15.91
CA LEU A 189 -0.20 1.20 -15.25
C LEU A 189 -1.00 2.11 -16.20
N PRO A 190 -2.35 2.12 -16.08
CA PRO A 190 -3.15 3.10 -16.80
C PRO A 190 -2.70 4.53 -16.43
N PRO A 191 -3.04 5.54 -17.25
CA PRO A 191 -2.80 6.93 -16.86
C PRO A 191 -3.49 7.25 -15.54
N PHE A 192 -2.78 7.93 -14.63
CA PHE A 192 -3.36 8.40 -13.38
C PHE A 192 -4.48 9.41 -13.68
N PRO A 193 -5.65 9.34 -13.01
CA PRO A 193 -6.71 10.32 -13.18
C PRO A 193 -6.27 11.67 -12.63
N ASP A 194 -5.71 12.52 -13.48
CA ASP A 194 -5.35 13.89 -13.09
C ASP A 194 -6.60 14.66 -12.66
N ARG A 195 -6.54 15.25 -11.46
CA ARG A 195 -7.69 15.92 -10.86
C ARG A 195 -8.18 17.08 -11.69
N SER A 196 -7.28 17.90 -12.22
CA SER A 196 -7.64 19.10 -12.98
C SER A 196 -8.34 18.71 -14.29
N ALA A 197 -7.77 17.74 -15.02
CA ALA A 197 -8.34 17.20 -16.24
C ALA A 197 -9.70 16.54 -15.99
N PHE A 198 -9.80 15.73 -14.92
CA PHE A 198 -11.05 15.09 -14.53
C PHE A 198 -12.14 16.12 -14.21
N MET A 199 -11.82 17.10 -13.36
CA MET A 199 -12.79 18.13 -12.95
C MET A 199 -13.27 18.96 -14.14
N ALA A 200 -12.35 19.39 -15.02
CA ALA A 200 -12.71 20.13 -16.23
C ALA A 200 -13.64 19.32 -17.13
N LYS A 201 -13.40 18.01 -17.30
CA LYS A 201 -14.29 17.11 -18.04
C LYS A 201 -15.65 16.99 -17.35
N TRP A 202 -15.66 16.72 -16.05
CA TRP A 202 -16.87 16.50 -15.27
C TRP A 202 -17.79 17.72 -15.32
N TYR A 203 -17.28 18.93 -15.15
CA TYR A 203 -18.08 20.16 -15.22
C TYR A 203 -18.59 20.47 -16.62
N ARG A 204 -17.86 20.11 -17.70
CA ARG A 204 -18.41 20.24 -19.06
C ARG A 204 -19.61 19.31 -19.28
N GLU A 205 -19.53 18.09 -18.76
CA GLU A 205 -20.54 17.05 -18.96
C GLU A 205 -21.74 17.20 -18.02
N ASN A 206 -21.55 17.74 -16.82
CA ASN A 206 -22.56 17.78 -15.75
C ASN A 206 -22.91 19.20 -15.27
N GLY A 207 -22.15 20.22 -15.67
CA GLY A 207 -22.35 21.63 -15.29
C GLY A 207 -23.25 22.41 -16.25
N GLN A 208 -23.64 21.84 -17.39
CA GLN A 208 -24.66 22.41 -18.25
C GLN A 208 -26.05 22.02 -17.75
N GLY A 209 -26.56 22.77 -16.76
CA GLY A 209 -27.99 23.00 -16.68
C GLY A 209 -28.40 23.87 -17.87
N SER A 210 -29.42 23.44 -18.62
CA SER A 210 -30.00 24.15 -19.75
C SER A 210 -30.03 25.68 -19.55
N LEU A 211 -29.40 26.40 -20.47
CA LEU A 211 -29.80 27.78 -20.78
C LEU A 211 -31.18 27.76 -21.44
#